data_AF-A0A147JX42-F1
#
_entry.id   AF-A0A147JX42-F1
#
_cell.length_a   1.000
_cell.length_b   1.000
_cell.length_c   1.000
_cell.angle_alpha   90.00
_cell.angle_beta   90.00
_cell.angle_gamma   90.00
#
_symmetry.space_group_name_H-M   'P 1'
#
loop_
_entity.id
_entity.type
_entity.pdbx_description
1 polymer ?
#
loop_
_entity_poly.entity_id
_entity_poly.type
_entity_poly.pdbx_seq_one_letter_code
_entity_poly.pdbx_strand_id
1 'polypeptide(L)'
;MGADIAKFMPSDMRIRVVQNVIMEMGIRPLSNAIGVNSKTVYKYKFGASCPTDETMMRILMVLKERYPTLFKRYIDELRDNFSIALDILPKLEAQPLATSGITVPKAEKLPRSIVPERKPVERAAEVTKFAIYRDLGVSNPSDRMKLAKILVIMQGMQTFTLSDITKKSSVPPDIVEKYADMLIKAGYVREISHNTYQIRTKIRL
;
A
#
# COMPACT_ATOMS: atom_id res chain seq x y z
N MET A 1 3.53 23.09 26.84
CA MET A 1 2.88 21.90 26.24
C MET A 1 3.18 21.92 24.75
N GLY A 2 4.20 21.19 24.29
CA GLY A 2 4.46 21.07 22.86
C GLY A 2 3.49 20.05 22.28
N ALA A 3 2.69 20.44 21.29
CA ALA A 3 1.87 19.48 20.56
C ALA A 3 2.78 18.39 19.99
N ASP A 4 2.42 17.12 20.22
CA ASP A 4 3.13 15.97 19.71
C ASP A 4 2.86 15.85 18.20
N ILE A 5 3.63 16.61 17.41
CA ILE A 5 3.45 16.75 15.97
C ILE A 5 3.51 15.40 15.23
N ALA A 6 4.15 14.40 15.84
CA ALA A 6 4.16 13.06 15.29
C ALA A 6 2.76 12.45 15.18
N LYS A 7 1.87 12.67 16.17
CA LYS A 7 0.48 12.14 16.18
C LYS A 7 -0.32 12.58 14.96
N PHE A 8 -0.02 13.77 14.48
CA PHE A 8 -0.68 14.40 13.36
C PHE A 8 -0.07 14.02 12.01
N MET A 9 1.08 13.36 11.99
CA MET A 9 1.77 12.97 10.77
C MET A 9 1.12 11.72 10.14
N PRO A 10 0.62 11.81 8.90
CA PRO A 10 0.06 10.66 8.18
C PRO A 10 1.08 9.53 7.99
N SER A 11 0.59 8.29 7.96
CA SER A 11 1.45 7.10 7.86
C SER A 11 2.36 7.10 6.61
N ASP A 12 1.86 7.55 5.46
CA ASP A 12 2.65 7.67 4.24
C ASP A 12 3.80 8.67 4.40
N MET A 13 3.53 9.79 5.06
CA MET A 13 4.53 10.81 5.35
C MET A 13 5.58 10.30 6.35
N ARG A 14 5.19 9.58 7.41
CA ARG A 14 6.12 8.97 8.37
C ARG A 14 7.12 8.04 7.68
N ILE A 15 6.65 7.23 6.73
CA ILE A 15 7.51 6.34 5.94
C ILE A 15 8.47 7.14 5.07
N ARG A 16 8.00 8.17 4.35
CA ARG A 16 8.87 9.04 3.53
C ARG A 16 9.96 9.70 4.35
N VAL A 17 9.60 10.25 5.52
CA VAL A 17 10.55 10.90 6.42
C VAL A 17 11.65 9.92 6.81
N VAL A 18 11.29 8.74 7.31
CA VAL A 18 12.28 7.74 7.71
C VAL A 18 13.14 7.28 6.55
N GLN A 19 12.57 7.04 5.38
CA GLN A 19 13.33 6.61 4.21
C GLN A 19 14.37 7.65 3.80
N ASN A 20 14.02 8.93 3.82
CA ASN A 20 14.98 10.00 3.51
C ASN A 20 16.04 10.11 4.59
N VAL A 21 15.69 10.04 5.88
CA VAL A 21 16.69 10.04 6.96
C VAL A 21 17.66 8.87 6.82
N ILE A 22 17.16 7.67 6.48
CA ILE A 22 17.99 6.49 6.22
C ILE A 22 18.90 6.69 5.01
N MET A 23 18.43 7.37 3.97
CA MET A 23 19.23 7.68 2.78
C MET A 23 20.39 8.62 3.13
N GLU A 24 20.14 9.63 3.97
CA GLU A 24 21.13 10.63 4.37
C GLU A 24 22.16 10.08 5.38
N MET A 25 21.72 9.35 6.42
CA MET A 25 22.60 8.95 7.53
C MET A 25 22.89 7.45 7.61
N GLY A 26 22.12 6.62 6.90
CA GLY A 26 22.21 5.17 6.98
C GLY A 26 21.43 4.55 8.17
N ILE A 27 21.26 3.22 8.09
CA ILE A 27 20.39 2.45 9.00
C ILE A 27 20.98 2.36 10.42
N ARG A 28 22.27 2.05 10.55
CA ARG A 28 22.92 1.87 11.86
C ARG A 28 23.01 3.18 12.64
N PRO A 29 23.44 4.31 12.05
CA PRO A 29 23.45 5.58 12.75
C PRO A 29 22.05 6.01 13.21
N LEU A 30 21.03 5.84 12.36
CA LEU A 30 19.66 6.18 12.74
C LEU A 30 19.15 5.30 13.90
N SER A 31 19.36 3.98 13.81
CA SER A 31 18.99 3.01 14.84
C SER A 31 19.55 3.39 16.22
N ASN A 32 20.82 3.77 16.26
CA ASN A 32 21.48 4.23 17.49
C ASN A 32 20.88 5.55 17.99
N ALA A 33 20.63 6.51 17.09
CA ALA A 33 20.14 7.83 17.46
C ALA A 33 18.71 7.81 18.04
N ILE A 34 17.85 6.91 17.56
CA ILE A 34 16.44 6.84 18.01
C ILE A 34 16.21 5.73 19.06
N GLY A 35 17.25 4.96 19.38
CA GLY A 35 17.21 3.92 20.41
C GLY A 35 16.32 2.72 20.05
N VAL A 36 16.32 2.30 18.78
CA VAL A 36 15.58 1.11 18.32
C VAL A 36 16.51 0.12 17.64
N ASN A 37 16.11 -1.16 17.57
CA ASN A 37 16.89 -2.19 16.88
C ASN A 37 17.03 -1.89 15.38
N SER A 38 18.21 -2.12 14.80
CA SER A 38 18.47 -1.91 13.38
C SER A 38 17.54 -2.71 12.46
N LYS A 39 17.12 -3.92 12.86
CA LYS A 39 16.10 -4.71 12.15
C LYS A 39 14.77 -3.96 12.04
N THR A 40 14.40 -3.18 13.05
CA THR A 40 13.20 -2.34 13.02
C THR A 40 13.36 -1.22 12.00
N VAL A 41 14.52 -0.57 11.96
CA VAL A 41 14.82 0.45 10.96
C VAL A 41 14.82 -0.11 9.53
N TYR A 42 15.28 -1.36 9.33
CA TYR A 42 15.11 -2.06 8.05
C TYR A 42 13.63 -2.22 7.67
N LYS A 43 12.76 -2.58 8.62
CA LYS A 43 11.31 -2.65 8.35
C LYS A 43 10.74 -1.30 7.93
N TYR A 44 11.18 -0.20 8.55
CA TYR A 44 10.76 1.15 8.14
C TYR A 44 11.27 1.50 6.73
N LYS A 45 12.53 1.20 6.41
CA LYS A 45 13.11 1.43 5.08
C LYS A 45 12.25 0.80 3.98
N PHE A 46 11.78 -0.42 4.19
CA PHE A 46 10.97 -1.16 3.22
C PHE A 46 9.47 -0.89 3.33
N GLY A 47 9.03 0.03 4.21
CA GLY A 47 7.61 0.29 4.46
C GLY A 47 6.84 -0.91 5.03
N ALA A 48 7.55 -1.87 5.62
CA ALA A 48 6.98 -3.06 6.25
C ALA A 48 6.41 -2.77 7.65
N SER A 49 6.78 -1.64 8.23
CA SER A 49 6.29 -1.15 9.52
C SER A 49 6.32 0.38 9.50
N CYS A 50 5.42 1.01 10.25
CA CYS A 50 5.37 2.45 10.43
C CYS A 50 5.94 2.81 11.81
N PRO A 51 6.74 3.88 11.95
CA PRO A 51 7.17 4.38 13.25
C PRO A 51 5.97 4.74 14.14
N THR A 52 6.03 4.32 15.41
CA THR A 52 5.11 4.80 16.46
C THR A 52 5.28 6.29 16.69
N ASP A 53 4.34 6.94 17.36
CA ASP A 53 4.41 8.38 17.65
C ASP A 53 5.70 8.73 18.39
N GLU A 54 6.04 7.97 19.44
CA GLU A 54 7.29 8.15 20.18
C GLU A 54 8.54 7.98 19.32
N THR A 55 8.57 6.93 18.48
CA THR A 55 9.72 6.68 17.59
C THR A 55 9.84 7.80 16.56
N MET A 56 8.71 8.25 16.03
CA MET A 56 8.62 9.32 15.05
C MET A 56 9.10 10.65 15.65
N MET A 57 8.77 10.94 16.91
CA MET A 57 9.30 12.11 17.61
C MET A 57 10.83 12.09 17.70
N ARG A 58 11.42 10.95 18.03
CA ARG A 58 12.89 10.80 18.06
C ARG A 58 13.50 10.98 16.66
N ILE A 59 12.86 10.43 15.63
CA ILE A 59 13.29 10.62 14.23
C ILE A 59 13.22 12.11 13.85
N LEU A 60 12.16 12.82 14.24
CA LEU A 60 12.01 14.24 13.98
C LEU A 60 13.05 15.09 14.73
N MET A 61 13.44 14.70 15.94
CA MET A 61 14.54 15.35 16.65
C MET A 61 15.87 15.19 15.90
N VAL A 62 16.19 13.97 15.46
CA VAL A 62 17.39 13.71 14.65
C VAL A 62 17.36 14.53 13.37
N LEU A 63 16.19 14.62 12.72
CA LEU A 63 16.01 15.38 11.51
C LEU A 63 16.18 16.90 11.75
N LYS A 64 15.62 17.43 12.84
CA LYS A 64 15.77 18.84 13.23
C LYS A 64 17.22 19.21 13.52
N GLU A 65 17.96 18.33 14.19
CA GLU A 65 19.35 18.58 14.58
C GLU A 65 20.34 18.43 13.42
N ARG A 66 20.17 17.38 12.59
CA ARG A 66 21.16 17.02 11.56
C ARG A 66 20.78 17.48 10.15
N TYR A 67 19.50 17.64 9.87
CA TYR A 67 18.96 17.94 8.54
C TYR A 67 17.84 19.00 8.61
N PRO A 68 18.12 20.22 9.11
CA PRO A 68 17.09 21.21 9.42
C PRO A 68 16.28 21.67 8.20
N THR A 69 16.88 21.68 7.00
CA THR A 69 16.20 21.99 5.74
C THR A 69 15.16 20.93 5.38
N LEU A 70 15.53 19.65 5.51
CA LEU A 70 14.62 18.52 5.27
C LEU A 70 13.52 18.46 6.33
N PHE A 71 13.85 18.76 7.60
CA PHE A 71 12.86 18.92 8.67
C PHE A 71 11.83 19.99 8.30
N LYS A 72 12.28 21.20 7.95
CA LYS A 72 11.40 22.33 7.61
C LYS A 72 10.46 21.96 6.45
N ARG A 73 10.99 21.34 5.38
CA ARG A 73 10.18 20.90 4.24
C ARG A 73 9.01 20.01 4.66
N TYR A 74 9.24 19.06 5.56
CA TYR A 74 8.18 18.18 6.03
C TYR A 74 7.20 18.89 6.96
N ILE A 75 7.65 19.82 7.79
CA ILE A 75 6.74 20.61 8.61
C ILE A 75 5.84 21.52 7.74
N ASP A 76 6.41 22.12 6.70
CA ASP A 76 5.67 22.95 5.74
C ASP A 76 4.64 22.09 4.99
N GLU A 77 5.03 20.90 4.49
CA GLU A 77 4.10 19.95 3.85
C GLU A 77 2.96 19.52 4.79
N LEU A 78 3.26 19.26 6.07
CA LEU A 78 2.24 18.91 7.06
C LEU A 78 1.27 20.06 7.28
N ARG A 79 1.77 21.30 7.38
CA ARG A 79 0.96 22.51 7.53
C ARG A 79 0.06 22.75 6.31
N ASP A 80 0.59 22.55 5.11
CA ASP A 80 -0.17 22.70 3.87
C ASP A 80 -1.30 21.67 3.82
N ASN A 81 -1.02 20.41 4.15
CA ASN A 81 -2.03 19.35 4.24
C ASN A 81 -3.12 19.68 5.26
N PHE A 82 -2.75 20.25 6.41
CA PHE A 82 -3.72 20.73 7.41
C PHE A 82 -4.57 21.86 6.87
N SER A 83 -3.97 22.82 6.18
CA SER A 83 -4.67 24.00 5.65
C SER A 83 -5.69 23.57 4.59
N ILE A 84 -5.27 22.69 3.67
CA ILE A 84 -6.16 22.07 2.67
C ILE A 84 -7.31 21.31 3.35
N ALA A 85 -7.02 20.52 4.39
CA ALA A 85 -8.06 19.78 5.10
C ALA A 85 -9.09 20.73 5.75
N LEU A 86 -8.63 21.82 6.37
CA LEU A 86 -9.51 22.85 6.95
C LEU A 86 -10.38 23.54 5.89
N ASP A 87 -9.84 23.82 4.70
CA ASP A 87 -10.60 24.43 3.60
C ASP A 87 -11.68 23.50 3.02
N ILE A 88 -11.52 22.18 3.20
CA ILE A 88 -12.47 21.15 2.75
C ILE A 88 -13.54 20.88 3.82
N LEU A 89 -13.25 21.09 5.12
CA LEU A 89 -14.20 20.83 6.21
C LEU A 89 -15.58 21.49 6.03
N PRO A 90 -15.69 22.78 5.65
CA PRO A 90 -16.99 23.42 5.40
C PRO A 90 -17.80 22.75 4.28
N LYS A 91 -17.14 22.02 3.37
CA LYS A 91 -17.79 21.29 2.27
C LYS A 91 -18.26 19.89 2.69
N LEU A 92 -17.84 19.40 3.86
CA LEU A 92 -18.19 18.08 4.41
C LEU A 92 -19.34 18.13 5.42
N GLU A 93 -19.68 19.30 5.97
CA GLU A 93 -20.77 19.47 6.96
C GLU A 93 -22.20 19.26 6.39
N ALA A 94 -22.35 18.86 5.12
CA ALA A 94 -23.65 18.62 4.49
C ALA A 94 -24.21 17.18 4.66
N GLN A 95 -23.65 16.34 5.52
CA GLN A 95 -24.30 15.08 5.91
C GLN A 95 -24.38 14.93 7.44
N PRO A 96 -25.60 14.92 8.00
CA PRO A 96 -25.79 14.55 9.40
C PRO A 96 -25.33 13.11 9.62
N LEU A 97 -24.38 12.92 10.52
CA LEU A 97 -24.11 11.63 11.14
C LEU A 97 -25.36 11.24 11.95
N ALA A 98 -26.25 10.48 11.32
CA ALA A 98 -27.31 9.79 12.02
C ALA A 98 -26.66 8.82 13.02
N THR A 99 -26.69 9.21 14.29
CA THR A 99 -26.48 8.34 15.42
C THR A 99 -27.55 7.26 15.39
N SER A 100 -27.15 6.01 15.13
CA SER A 100 -27.99 4.85 15.39
C SER A 100 -27.14 3.84 16.13
N GLY A 101 -27.22 3.88 17.46
CA GLY A 101 -26.85 2.72 18.26
C GLY A 101 -27.87 1.63 18.01
N ILE A 102 -27.42 0.43 17.67
CA ILE A 102 -28.16 -0.83 17.79
C ILE A 102 -27.11 -1.96 17.73
N THR A 103 -26.97 -2.63 18.88
CA THR A 103 -26.71 -4.06 19.11
C THR A 103 -26.21 -4.93 17.96
N VAL A 104 -25.15 -5.70 18.25
CA VAL A 104 -24.75 -6.92 17.53
C VAL A 104 -25.92 -7.91 17.42
N PRO A 105 -26.16 -8.51 16.23
CA PRO A 105 -26.75 -9.83 16.19
C PRO A 105 -25.90 -10.84 15.39
N LYS A 106 -25.97 -12.05 15.93
CA LYS A 106 -25.53 -13.37 15.51
C LYS A 106 -25.86 -13.70 14.05
N ALA A 107 -25.02 -14.55 13.46
CA ALA A 107 -25.12 -15.08 12.10
C ALA A 107 -26.45 -15.79 11.80
N GLU A 108 -27.03 -15.53 10.61
CA GLU A 108 -27.86 -16.48 9.89
C GLU A 108 -27.87 -16.21 8.36
N LYS A 109 -28.25 -17.24 7.62
CA LYS A 109 -27.89 -17.61 6.24
C LYS A 109 -28.31 -16.65 5.10
N LEU A 110 -27.53 -16.74 4.01
CA LEU A 110 -27.81 -16.28 2.63
C LEU A 110 -29.27 -16.45 2.18
N PRO A 111 -29.73 -15.56 1.28
CA PRO A 111 -29.96 -15.98 -0.10
C PRO A 111 -29.36 -15.04 -1.17
N ARG A 112 -29.21 -15.60 -2.37
CA ARG A 112 -28.54 -15.08 -3.57
C ARG A 112 -29.17 -13.82 -4.19
N SER A 113 -28.28 -13.01 -4.76
CA SER A 113 -28.38 -12.28 -6.04
C SER A 113 -29.39 -11.15 -6.18
N ILE A 114 -28.88 -9.91 -6.24
CA ILE A 114 -29.18 -8.98 -7.34
C ILE A 114 -27.86 -8.30 -7.74
N VAL A 115 -27.37 -8.68 -8.93
CA VAL A 115 -26.28 -8.05 -9.66
C VAL A 115 -26.75 -6.69 -10.17
N PRO A 116 -26.05 -5.57 -9.92
CA PRO A 116 -26.14 -4.42 -10.81
C PRO A 116 -25.21 -4.69 -11.99
N GLU A 117 -25.80 -5.07 -13.12
CA GLU A 117 -25.15 -4.97 -14.43
C GLU A 117 -24.65 -3.53 -14.59
N ARG A 118 -23.32 -3.36 -14.70
CA ARG A 118 -22.76 -2.18 -15.35
C ARG A 118 -22.02 -2.64 -16.59
N LYS A 119 -22.63 -2.32 -17.72
CA LYS A 119 -22.13 -2.50 -19.08
C LYS A 119 -20.74 -1.86 -19.27
N PRO A 120 -19.96 -2.36 -20.24
CA PRO A 120 -18.50 -2.26 -20.27
C PRO A 120 -18.08 -0.87 -20.77
N VAL A 121 -17.30 -0.17 -19.96
CA VAL A 121 -16.52 0.97 -20.44
C VAL A 121 -15.22 0.41 -20.98
N GLU A 122 -15.16 0.22 -22.30
CA GLU A 122 -13.92 0.09 -23.07
C GLU A 122 -13.08 1.35 -22.90
N ARG A 123 -12.26 1.38 -21.85
CA ARG A 123 -10.97 2.08 -21.86
C ARG A 123 -10.03 1.21 -21.06
N ALA A 124 -8.90 0.82 -21.66
CA ALA A 124 -7.85 0.06 -21.01
C ALA A 124 -7.46 0.76 -19.70
N ALA A 125 -8.02 0.29 -18.59
CA ALA A 125 -7.76 0.87 -17.28
C ALA A 125 -6.31 0.53 -16.95
N GLU A 126 -5.41 1.50 -17.06
CA GLU A 126 -4.05 1.32 -16.60
C GLU A 126 -4.09 1.20 -15.07
N VAL A 127 -3.97 -0.02 -14.56
CA VAL A 127 -4.00 -0.30 -13.12
C VAL A 127 -2.58 -0.32 -12.60
N THR A 128 -2.28 0.45 -11.55
CA THR A 128 -0.96 0.41 -10.93
C THR A 128 -0.77 -0.88 -10.14
N LYS A 129 0.46 -1.42 -10.09
CA LYS A 129 0.76 -2.62 -9.27
C LYS A 129 0.36 -2.46 -7.79
N PHE A 130 0.40 -1.23 -7.26
CA PHE A 130 -0.02 -0.93 -5.89
C PHE A 130 -1.53 -1.05 -5.68
N ALA A 131 -2.33 -0.66 -6.68
CA ALA A 131 -3.77 -0.89 -6.65
C ALA A 131 -4.07 -2.39 -6.64
N ILE A 132 -3.38 -3.19 -7.45
CA ILE A 132 -3.50 -4.65 -7.45
C ILE A 132 -3.15 -5.23 -6.08
N TYR A 133 -2.08 -4.77 -5.42
CA TYR A 133 -1.74 -5.26 -4.08
C TYR A 133 -2.81 -4.97 -3.05
N ARG A 134 -3.41 -3.78 -3.11
CA ARG A 134 -4.49 -3.38 -2.21
C ARG A 134 -5.76 -4.20 -2.47
N ASP A 135 -6.14 -4.35 -3.73
CA ASP A 135 -7.37 -5.04 -4.13
C ASP A 135 -7.27 -6.55 -3.83
N LEU A 136 -6.06 -7.12 -3.90
CA LEU A 136 -5.78 -8.50 -3.49
C LEU A 136 -5.47 -8.66 -1.99
N GLY A 137 -5.48 -7.60 -1.19
CA GLY A 137 -5.14 -7.65 0.24
C GLY A 137 -3.69 -8.06 0.54
N VAL A 138 -2.78 -7.96 -0.44
CA VAL A 138 -1.37 -8.34 -0.29
C VAL A 138 -0.59 -7.22 0.39
N SER A 139 -0.50 -7.30 1.72
CA SER A 139 0.20 -6.33 2.56
C SER A 139 1.67 -6.68 2.83
N ASN A 140 2.01 -7.98 2.84
CA ASN A 140 3.35 -8.47 3.14
C ASN A 140 4.36 -8.12 2.02
N PRO A 141 5.49 -7.47 2.32
CA PRO A 141 6.52 -7.12 1.32
C PRO A 141 7.09 -8.29 0.53
N SER A 142 7.32 -9.45 1.16
CA SER A 142 7.83 -10.64 0.47
C SER A 142 6.82 -11.17 -0.56
N ASP A 143 5.54 -11.09 -0.22
CA ASP A 143 4.43 -11.47 -1.08
C ASP A 143 4.24 -10.47 -2.21
N ARG A 144 4.35 -9.17 -1.93
CA ARG A 144 4.38 -8.12 -2.96
C ARG A 144 5.52 -8.30 -3.95
N MET A 145 6.71 -8.70 -3.49
CA MET A 145 7.85 -8.95 -4.37
C MET A 145 7.62 -10.17 -5.28
N LYS A 146 7.09 -11.27 -4.72
CA LYS A 146 6.72 -12.46 -5.52
C LYS A 146 5.65 -12.12 -6.55
N LEU A 147 4.61 -11.40 -6.13
CA LEU A 147 3.55 -10.93 -7.03
C LEU A 147 4.09 -9.94 -8.08
N ALA A 148 4.99 -9.03 -7.72
CA ALA A 148 5.64 -8.12 -8.68
C ALA A 148 6.36 -8.90 -9.78
N LYS A 149 7.16 -9.91 -9.42
CA LYS A 149 7.85 -10.77 -10.40
C LYS A 149 6.85 -11.47 -11.32
N ILE A 150 5.77 -12.00 -10.77
CA ILE A 150 4.70 -12.62 -11.55
C ILE A 150 4.08 -11.62 -12.54
N LEU A 151 3.68 -10.43 -12.07
CA LEU A 151 3.06 -9.40 -12.89
C LEU A 151 3.97 -8.91 -14.03
N VAL A 152 5.27 -8.74 -13.77
CA VAL A 152 6.27 -8.36 -14.78
C VAL A 152 6.33 -9.40 -15.91
N ILE A 153 6.39 -10.68 -15.55
CA ILE A 153 6.44 -11.77 -16.54
C ILE A 153 5.14 -11.85 -17.32
N MET A 154 3.99 -11.81 -16.63
CA MET A 154 2.69 -11.86 -17.29
C MET A 154 2.51 -10.68 -18.26
N GLN A 155 2.95 -9.46 -17.89
CA GLN A 155 2.85 -8.28 -18.76
C GLN A 155 3.74 -8.37 -19.99
N GLY A 156 4.89 -9.04 -19.88
CA GLY A 156 5.78 -9.31 -21.02
C GLY A 156 5.25 -10.38 -21.98
N MET A 157 4.12 -11.03 -21.68
CA MET A 157 3.57 -12.14 -22.47
C MET A 157 2.13 -11.82 -22.91
N GLN A 158 1.84 -11.93 -24.21
CA GLN A 158 0.46 -11.77 -24.71
C GLN A 158 -0.48 -12.86 -24.17
N THR A 159 0.04 -14.08 -24.06
CA THR A 159 -0.61 -15.25 -23.48
C THR A 159 0.43 -16.06 -22.70
N PHE A 160 0.02 -16.72 -21.62
CA PHE A 160 0.94 -17.46 -20.76
C PHE A 160 0.27 -18.67 -20.11
N THR A 161 1.08 -19.67 -19.77
CA THR A 161 0.70 -20.75 -18.84
C THR A 161 1.29 -20.50 -17.45
N LEU A 162 0.70 -21.09 -16.40
CA LEU A 162 1.27 -20.99 -15.04
C LEU A 162 2.67 -21.61 -14.94
N SER A 163 2.92 -22.66 -15.74
CA SER A 163 4.24 -23.29 -15.88
C SER A 163 5.29 -22.33 -16.44
N ASP A 164 4.93 -21.50 -17.42
CA ASP A 164 5.84 -20.51 -18.01
C ASP A 164 6.22 -19.41 -17.00
N ILE A 165 5.23 -18.95 -16.22
CA ILE A 165 5.46 -17.98 -15.14
C ILE A 165 6.40 -18.57 -14.11
N THR A 166 6.17 -19.80 -13.67
CA THR A 166 7.00 -20.49 -12.68
C THR A 166 8.47 -20.55 -13.14
N LYS A 167 8.69 -20.98 -14.40
CA LYS A 167 10.04 -21.06 -14.99
C LYS A 167 10.73 -19.69 -15.08
N LYS A 168 10.02 -18.65 -15.50
CA LYS A 168 10.62 -17.32 -15.75
C LYS A 168 10.75 -16.44 -14.51
N SER A 169 9.86 -16.59 -13.53
CA SER A 169 9.85 -15.76 -12.33
C SER A 169 10.74 -16.28 -11.19
N SER A 170 11.20 -17.54 -11.28
CA SER A 170 11.84 -18.27 -10.18
C SER A 170 11.00 -18.26 -8.89
N VAL A 171 9.67 -18.17 -9.03
CA VAL A 171 8.71 -18.25 -7.93
C VAL A 171 8.17 -19.68 -7.86
N PRO A 172 8.04 -20.29 -6.66
CA PRO A 172 7.50 -21.63 -6.50
C PRO A 172 6.11 -21.81 -7.13
N PRO A 173 5.79 -22.99 -7.72
CA PRO A 173 4.52 -23.24 -8.42
C PRO A 173 3.28 -22.99 -7.56
N ASP A 174 3.31 -23.41 -6.30
CA ASP A 174 2.23 -23.22 -5.31
C ASP A 174 1.90 -21.74 -5.09
N ILE A 175 2.92 -20.89 -5.12
CA ILE A 175 2.77 -19.44 -5.00
C ILE A 175 2.25 -18.82 -6.28
N VAL A 176 2.70 -19.30 -7.44
CA VAL A 176 2.21 -18.83 -8.76
C VAL A 176 0.73 -19.16 -8.90
N GLU A 177 0.31 -20.38 -8.56
CA GLU A 177 -1.09 -20.81 -8.59
C GLU A 177 -1.95 -19.96 -7.67
N LYS A 178 -1.50 -19.75 -6.41
CA LYS A 178 -2.20 -18.90 -5.45
C LYS A 178 -2.45 -17.49 -6.00
N TYR A 179 -1.42 -16.83 -6.52
CA TYR A 179 -1.58 -15.46 -7.02
C TYR A 179 -2.33 -15.39 -8.35
N ALA A 180 -2.18 -16.40 -9.21
CA ALA A 180 -2.96 -16.48 -10.45
C ALA A 180 -4.46 -16.62 -10.15
N ASP A 181 -4.84 -17.50 -9.23
CA ASP A 181 -6.25 -17.67 -8.80
C ASP A 181 -6.82 -16.35 -8.24
N MET A 182 -6.04 -15.66 -7.41
CA MET A 182 -6.42 -14.33 -6.89
C MET A 182 -6.60 -13.29 -8.00
N LEU A 183 -5.69 -13.25 -9.00
CA LEU A 183 -5.77 -12.33 -10.14
C LEU A 183 -6.94 -12.66 -11.08
N ILE A 184 -7.29 -13.94 -11.24
CA ILE A 184 -8.45 -14.39 -12.01
C ILE A 184 -9.74 -13.97 -11.30
N LYS A 185 -9.85 -14.24 -9.99
CA LYS A 185 -11.01 -13.83 -9.17
C LYS A 185 -11.22 -12.32 -9.14
N ALA A 186 -10.13 -11.56 -9.12
CA ALA A 186 -10.17 -10.10 -9.20
C ALA A 186 -10.37 -9.54 -10.61
N GLY A 187 -10.43 -10.41 -11.64
CA GLY A 187 -10.72 -10.03 -13.02
C GLY A 187 -9.56 -9.43 -13.81
N TYR A 188 -8.34 -9.42 -13.26
CA TYR A 188 -7.14 -8.94 -13.96
C TYR A 188 -6.63 -9.93 -15.01
N VAL A 189 -6.86 -11.22 -14.79
CA VAL A 189 -6.44 -12.31 -15.68
C VAL A 189 -7.67 -13.08 -16.13
N ARG A 190 -7.70 -13.48 -17.40
CA ARG A 190 -8.76 -14.32 -17.99
C ARG A 190 -8.14 -15.57 -18.58
N GLU A 191 -8.81 -16.71 -18.38
CA GLU A 191 -8.53 -17.93 -19.14
C GLU A 191 -9.11 -17.81 -20.56
N ILE A 192 -8.30 -18.10 -21.57
CA ILE A 192 -8.71 -18.06 -22.99
C ILE A 192 -8.96 -19.48 -23.52
N SER A 193 -8.13 -20.44 -23.10
CA SER A 193 -8.23 -21.86 -23.43
C SER A 193 -7.66 -22.67 -22.28
N HIS A 194 -7.85 -24.00 -22.29
CA HIS A 194 -7.39 -24.89 -21.22
C HIS A 194 -5.95 -24.56 -20.80
N ASN A 195 -5.81 -24.09 -19.54
CA ASN A 195 -4.53 -23.77 -18.91
C ASN A 195 -3.72 -22.64 -19.59
N THR A 196 -4.37 -21.79 -20.38
CA THR A 196 -3.76 -20.63 -21.05
C THR A 196 -4.50 -19.35 -20.68
N TYR A 197 -3.75 -18.35 -20.22
CA TYR A 197 -4.27 -17.13 -19.61
C TYR A 197 -3.75 -15.87 -20.30
N GLN A 198 -4.48 -14.77 -20.14
CA GLN A 198 -4.11 -13.44 -20.63
C GLN A 198 -4.50 -12.36 -19.63
N ILE A 199 -3.66 -11.33 -19.52
CA ILE A 199 -3.98 -10.14 -18.76
C ILE A 199 -5.02 -9.29 -19.51
N ARG A 200 -6.09 -8.88 -18.80
CA ARG A 200 -7.14 -8.00 -19.33
C ARG A 200 -6.81 -6.51 -19.24
N THR A 201 -5.90 -6.13 -18.35
CA THR A 201 -5.66 -4.72 -18.01
C THR A 201 -4.18 -4.40 -18.10
N LYS A 202 -3.83 -3.26 -18.69
CA LYS A 202 -2.44 -2.84 -18.78
C LYS A 202 -1.95 -2.46 -17.37
N ILE A 203 -0.92 -3.15 -16.89
CA ILE A 203 -0.41 -2.92 -15.54
C ILE A 203 0.71 -1.87 -15.60
N ARG A 204 0.61 -0.82 -14.78
CA ARG A 204 1.72 0.11 -14.59
C ARG A 204 2.57 -0.39 -13.43
N LEU A 205 3.73 -0.96 -13.79
CA LEU A 205 4.75 -1.44 -12.87
C LEU A 205 5.44 -0.29 -12.14
#